data_AF-A0A5C7TFC6-F1
#
_entry.id   AF-A0A5C7TFC6-F1
#
_cell.length_a   1.000
_cell.length_b   1.000
_cell.length_c   1.000
_cell.angle_alpha   90.00
_cell.angle_beta   90.00
_cell.angle_gamma   90.00
#
_symmetry.space_group_name_H-M   'P 1'
#
loop_
_entity.id
_entity.type
_entity.pdbx_description
1 polymer ?
#
loop_
_entity_poly.entity_id
_entity_poly.type
_entity_poly.pdbx_seq_one_letter_code
_entity_poly.pdbx_strand_id
1 'polypeptide(L)'
;MEKISGIGGIFLRARDPHKLAAWYQQYLGVSIDAGQTYGCLVAKADDMTVWSTFSQDTDYFGNRQQQCMVNYRVSDLDAMLAQLRAAGAVVDDNIQDEDYGRFGWATDPEGNRFELWQPK
;
A
#
# COMPACT_ATOMS: atom_id res chain seq x y z
N MET A 1 5.48 -21.65 -3.38
CA MET A 1 5.90 -20.30 -3.76
C MET A 1 4.67 -19.44 -3.68
N GLU A 2 4.67 -18.50 -2.75
CA GLU A 2 3.55 -17.57 -2.56
C GLU A 2 3.44 -16.63 -3.76
N LYS A 3 2.21 -16.21 -4.05
CA LYS A 3 1.88 -15.29 -5.12
C LYS A 3 0.96 -14.21 -4.58
N ILE A 4 1.07 -13.01 -5.15
CA ILE A 4 0.11 -11.95 -4.89
C ILE A 4 -1.27 -12.36 -5.43
N SER A 5 -2.33 -12.07 -4.67
CA SER A 5 -3.72 -12.35 -5.05
C SER A 5 -4.45 -11.11 -5.56
N GLY A 6 -3.89 -9.91 -5.37
CA GLY A 6 -4.46 -8.66 -5.83
C GLY A 6 -3.74 -7.43 -5.27
N ILE A 7 -4.35 -6.26 -5.43
CA ILE A 7 -3.87 -4.99 -4.89
C ILE A 7 -4.78 -4.58 -3.73
N GLY A 8 -4.23 -4.54 -2.53
CA GLY A 8 -4.94 -4.05 -1.35
C GLY A 8 -4.94 -2.54 -1.25
N GLY A 9 -3.92 -1.87 -1.80
CA GLY A 9 -3.88 -0.41 -1.81
C GLY A 9 -2.90 0.21 -2.80
N ILE A 10 -3.19 1.46 -3.17
CA ILE A 10 -2.33 2.35 -3.96
C ILE A 10 -2.14 3.64 -3.18
N PHE A 11 -0.90 3.97 -2.89
CA PHE A 11 -0.53 5.11 -2.05
C PHE A 11 0.31 6.10 -2.84
N LEU A 12 -0.01 7.38 -2.72
CA LEU A 12 0.67 8.47 -3.43
C LEU A 12 1.24 9.49 -2.45
N ARG A 13 2.47 9.93 -2.68
CA ARG A 13 3.02 11.09 -1.99
C ARG A 13 2.43 12.38 -2.53
N ALA A 14 2.26 13.36 -1.65
CA ALA A 14 1.73 14.67 -1.98
C ALA A 14 2.35 15.77 -1.12
N ARG A 15 2.61 16.93 -1.73
CA ARG A 15 2.93 18.17 -0.98
C ARG A 15 1.82 18.58 -0.02
N ASP A 16 0.58 18.35 -0.44
CA ASP A 16 -0.63 18.60 0.36
C ASP A 16 -1.60 17.43 0.10
N PRO A 17 -1.61 16.41 0.98
CA PRO A 17 -2.42 15.21 0.80
C PRO A 17 -3.91 15.51 0.68
N HIS A 18 -4.45 16.42 1.51
CA HIS A 18 -5.87 16.79 1.48
C HIS A 18 -6.24 17.48 0.17
N LYS A 19 -5.43 18.43 -0.31
CA LYS A 19 -5.70 19.06 -1.62
C LYS A 19 -5.60 18.07 -2.77
N LEU A 20 -4.65 17.14 -2.74
CA LEU A 20 -4.53 16.13 -3.78
C LEU A 20 -5.74 15.18 -3.75
N ALA A 21 -6.10 14.65 -2.59
CA ALA A 21 -7.27 13.78 -2.44
C ALA A 21 -8.57 14.45 -2.90
N ALA A 22 -8.80 15.71 -2.50
CA ALA A 22 -9.95 16.49 -2.97
C ALA A 22 -9.95 16.69 -4.49
N TRP A 23 -8.78 16.89 -5.10
CA TRP A 23 -8.67 16.98 -6.56
C TRP A 23 -9.04 15.65 -7.24
N TYR A 24 -8.54 14.52 -6.75
CA TYR A 24 -8.88 13.19 -7.28
C TYR A 24 -10.37 12.86 -7.10
N GLN A 25 -10.95 13.23 -5.96
CA GLN A 25 -12.38 13.11 -5.71
C GLN A 25 -13.18 13.95 -6.72
N GLN A 26 -12.85 15.24 -6.84
CA GLN A 26 -13.61 16.19 -7.65
C GLN A 26 -13.53 15.90 -9.14
N TYR A 27 -12.35 15.54 -9.65
CA TYR A 27 -12.11 15.49 -11.10
C TYR A 27 -12.05 14.07 -11.66
N LEU A 28 -11.72 13.07 -10.84
CA LEU A 28 -11.67 11.66 -11.27
C LEU A 28 -12.73 10.79 -10.60
N GLY A 29 -13.48 11.33 -9.62
CA GLY A 29 -14.56 10.59 -8.96
C GLY A 29 -14.07 9.48 -8.04
N VAL A 30 -12.81 9.54 -7.56
CA VAL A 30 -12.33 8.58 -6.56
C VAL A 30 -13.20 8.73 -5.30
N SER A 31 -13.77 7.63 -4.82
CA SER A 31 -14.69 7.61 -3.68
C SER A 31 -13.94 7.90 -2.37
N ILE A 32 -13.76 9.19 -2.10
CA ILE A 32 -13.09 9.77 -0.94
C ILE A 32 -14.11 10.68 -0.24
N ASP A 33 -14.25 10.53 1.07
CA ASP A 33 -15.09 11.42 1.85
C ASP A 33 -14.48 12.81 1.99
N ALA A 34 -15.31 13.84 2.07
CA ALA A 34 -14.84 15.23 2.16
C ALA A 34 -13.90 15.42 3.37
N GLY A 35 -12.72 15.97 3.12
CA GLY A 35 -11.70 16.20 4.13
C GLY A 35 -10.78 15.01 4.42
N GLN A 36 -11.06 13.82 3.88
CA GLN A 36 -10.20 12.64 4.02
C GLN A 36 -9.05 12.64 3.00
N THR A 37 -7.99 11.90 3.32
CA THR A 37 -6.85 11.67 2.42
C THR A 37 -6.88 10.29 1.76
N TYR A 38 -7.88 9.48 2.10
CA TYR A 38 -8.04 8.10 1.64
C TYR A 38 -9.48 7.79 1.26
N GLY A 39 -9.63 6.78 0.42
CA GLY A 39 -10.90 6.26 -0.08
C GLY A 39 -10.71 4.83 -0.60
N CYS A 40 -11.70 4.33 -1.32
CA CYS A 40 -11.64 2.98 -1.88
C CYS A 40 -12.04 2.97 -3.36
N LEU A 41 -11.31 2.18 -4.14
CA LEU A 41 -11.65 1.81 -5.51
C LEU A 41 -12.25 0.41 -5.47
N VAL A 42 -13.41 0.23 -6.11
CA VAL A 42 -14.09 -1.06 -6.20
C VAL A 42 -13.78 -1.66 -7.57
N ALA A 43 -13.00 -2.73 -7.61
CA ALA A 43 -12.67 -3.42 -8.85
C ALA A 43 -13.76 -4.43 -9.24
N LYS A 44 -14.26 -5.19 -8.25
CA LYS A 44 -15.38 -6.13 -8.33
C LYS A 44 -16.14 -6.11 -7.00
N ALA A 45 -17.34 -6.67 -6.96
CA ALA A 45 -18.07 -6.83 -5.70
C ALA A 45 -17.17 -7.52 -4.66
N ASP A 46 -17.08 -6.92 -3.46
CA ASP A 46 -16.24 -7.33 -2.34
C ASP A 46 -14.71 -7.26 -2.56
N ASP A 47 -14.25 -6.67 -3.67
CA ASP A 47 -12.84 -6.43 -3.99
C ASP A 47 -12.53 -4.93 -3.94
N MET A 48 -12.10 -4.48 -2.75
CA MET A 48 -11.78 -3.08 -2.46
C MET A 48 -10.27 -2.84 -2.42
N THR A 49 -9.81 -1.87 -3.20
CA THR A 49 -8.45 -1.36 -3.16
C THR A 49 -8.46 0.00 -2.47
N VAL A 50 -7.72 0.13 -1.37
CA VAL A 50 -7.52 1.41 -0.70
C VAL A 50 -6.77 2.35 -1.63
N TRP A 51 -7.23 3.58 -1.76
CA TRP A 51 -6.51 4.64 -2.43
C TRP A 51 -6.21 5.72 -1.42
N SER A 52 -4.96 6.13 -1.27
CA SER A 52 -4.58 7.09 -0.22
C SER A 52 -3.45 8.02 -0.63
N THR A 53 -3.47 9.21 -0.08
CA THR A 53 -2.41 10.21 -0.21
C THR A 53 -1.68 10.41 1.11
N PHE A 54 -0.36 10.56 1.03
CA PHE A 54 0.54 10.70 2.16
C PHE A 54 1.38 11.95 2.02
N SER A 55 1.82 12.51 3.14
CA SER A 55 2.75 13.64 3.13
C SER A 55 4.03 13.30 2.34
N GLN A 56 4.50 14.22 1.52
CA GLN A 56 5.77 14.07 0.79
C GLN A 56 6.96 13.76 1.71
N ASP A 57 6.89 14.18 2.98
CA ASP A 57 7.98 14.06 3.95
C ASP A 57 7.87 12.82 4.83
N THR A 58 6.85 11.95 4.63
CA THR A 58 6.72 10.71 5.41
C THR A 58 7.88 9.75 5.15
N ASP A 59 8.33 9.01 6.16
CA ASP A 59 9.29 7.92 5.95
C ASP A 59 8.61 6.59 5.55
N TYR A 60 7.26 6.58 5.49
CA TYR A 60 6.46 5.38 5.21
C TYR A 60 6.84 4.66 3.90
N PHE A 61 7.25 5.41 2.86
CA PHE A 61 7.63 4.82 1.56
C PHE A 61 9.13 4.44 1.50
N GLY A 62 9.88 4.58 2.59
CA GLY A 62 11.32 4.41 2.58
C GLY A 62 12.00 5.53 1.78
N ASN A 63 12.37 5.27 0.53
CA ASN A 63 13.07 6.24 -0.31
C ASN A 63 12.20 7.51 -0.54
N ARG A 64 12.76 8.70 -0.27
CA ARG A 64 12.07 9.99 -0.47
C ARG A 64 11.73 10.28 -1.94
N GLN A 65 12.44 9.67 -2.89
CA GLN A 65 12.15 9.80 -4.31
C GLN A 65 10.98 8.91 -4.76
N GLN A 66 10.60 7.90 -3.97
CA GLN A 66 9.50 7.01 -4.31
C GLN A 66 8.14 7.72 -4.14
N GLN A 67 7.54 8.10 -5.27
CA GLN A 67 6.27 8.84 -5.29
C GLN A 67 5.03 7.96 -5.06
N CYS A 68 5.12 6.67 -5.39
CA CYS A 68 4.01 5.74 -5.31
C CYS A 68 4.43 4.47 -4.57
N MET A 69 3.53 3.90 -3.78
CA MET A 69 3.69 2.59 -3.16
C MET A 69 2.46 1.75 -3.48
N VAL A 70 2.70 0.47 -3.75
CA VAL A 70 1.65 -0.53 -3.92
C VAL A 70 1.61 -1.40 -2.68
N ASN A 71 0.39 -1.65 -2.19
CA ASN A 71 0.09 -2.69 -1.22
C ASN A 71 -0.47 -3.90 -1.98
N TYR A 72 0.21 -5.05 -1.89
CA TYR A 72 -0.21 -6.30 -2.51
C TYR A 72 -0.88 -7.22 -1.51
N ARG A 73 -1.96 -7.89 -1.93
CA ARG A 73 -2.61 -8.93 -1.12
C ARG A 73 -1.88 -10.25 -1.24
N VAL A 74 -1.74 -10.96 -0.12
CA VAL A 74 -1.15 -12.30 -0.04
C VAL A 74 -1.96 -13.22 0.86
N SER A 75 -1.91 -14.53 0.60
CA SER A 75 -2.58 -15.56 1.39
C SER A 75 -1.84 -15.87 2.69
N ASP A 76 -0.51 -15.86 2.66
CA ASP A 76 0.36 -16.15 3.79
C ASP A 76 1.52 -15.14 3.80
N LEU A 77 1.45 -14.19 4.73
CA LEU A 77 2.42 -13.11 4.88
C LEU A 77 3.78 -13.66 5.31
N ASP A 78 3.81 -14.60 6.26
CA ASP A 78 5.06 -15.12 6.81
C ASP A 78 5.83 -15.91 5.73
N ALA A 79 5.12 -16.74 4.97
CA ALA A 79 5.69 -17.46 3.84
C ALA A 79 6.16 -16.51 2.71
N MET A 80 5.38 -15.47 2.40
CA MET A 80 5.77 -14.45 1.40
C MET A 80 7.05 -13.71 1.83
N LEU A 81 7.14 -13.28 3.09
CA LEU A 81 8.31 -12.57 3.59
C LEU A 81 9.54 -13.48 3.64
N ALA A 82 9.37 -14.75 4.03
CA ALA A 82 10.46 -15.72 4.03
C ALA A 82 11.02 -15.95 2.61
N GLN A 83 10.16 -16.09 1.59
CA GLN A 83 10.64 -16.25 0.21
C GLN A 83 11.32 -14.98 -0.32
N LEU A 84 10.85 -13.79 0.05
CA LEU A 84 11.48 -12.53 -0.34
C LEU A 84 12.88 -12.38 0.27
N ARG A 85 13.05 -12.73 1.55
CA ARG A 85 14.37 -12.79 2.20
C ARG A 85 15.30 -13.77 1.48
N ALA A 86 14.81 -14.96 1.15
CA ALA A 86 15.60 -15.97 0.42
C ALA A 86 16.00 -15.52 -1.00
N ALA A 87 15.20 -14.65 -1.62
CA ALA A 87 15.49 -14.05 -2.92
C ALA A 87 16.42 -12.82 -2.86
N GLY A 88 16.88 -12.42 -1.66
CA GLY A 88 17.79 -11.29 -1.47
C GLY A 88 17.11 -9.92 -1.42
N ALA A 89 15.78 -9.86 -1.32
CA ALA A 89 15.07 -8.61 -1.08
C ALA A 89 15.32 -8.13 0.36
N VAL A 90 15.33 -6.81 0.55
CA VAL A 90 15.39 -6.21 1.90
C VAL A 90 13.99 -6.27 2.49
N VAL A 91 13.80 -7.10 3.52
CA VAL A 91 12.51 -7.27 4.19
C VAL A 91 12.55 -6.56 5.54
N ASP A 92 11.51 -5.79 5.83
CA ASP A 92 11.34 -5.15 7.13
C ASP A 92 10.96 -6.20 8.19
N ASP A 93 11.56 -6.10 9.37
CA ASP A 93 11.25 -7.02 10.48
C ASP A 93 9.96 -6.64 11.21
N ASN A 94 9.46 -5.42 11.00
CA ASN A 94 8.20 -4.99 11.56
C ASN A 94 7.02 -5.70 10.86
N ILE A 95 6.15 -6.29 11.68
CA ILE A 95 4.85 -6.81 11.26
C ILE A 95 3.78 -6.09 12.08
N GLN A 96 2.78 -5.55 11.39
CA GLN A 96 1.58 -5.03 12.05
C GLN A 96 0.48 -6.08 11.98
N ASP A 97 -0.25 -6.23 13.07
CA ASP A 97 -1.35 -7.19 13.18
C ASP A 97 -2.59 -6.44 13.70
N GLU A 98 -3.49 -6.12 12.77
CA GLU A 98 -4.68 -5.31 13.01
C GLU A 98 -5.93 -6.18 12.84
N ASP A 99 -7.10 -5.68 13.26
CA ASP A 99 -8.37 -6.42 13.16
C ASP A 99 -8.74 -6.82 11.73
N TYR A 100 -8.34 -6.00 10.74
CA TYR A 100 -8.61 -6.20 9.32
C TYR A 100 -7.48 -6.92 8.55
N GLY A 101 -6.40 -7.32 9.23
CA GLY A 101 -5.34 -8.13 8.62
C GLY A 101 -3.94 -7.82 9.13
N ARG A 102 -2.98 -8.54 8.55
CA ARG A 102 -1.55 -8.41 8.87
C ARG A 102 -0.81 -7.69 7.76
N PHE A 103 0.16 -6.87 8.14
CA PHE A 103 0.97 -6.07 7.22
C PHE A 103 2.46 -6.33 7.41
N GLY A 104 3.18 -6.37 6.29
CA GLY A 104 4.63 -6.41 6.24
C GLY A 104 5.16 -5.62 5.06
N TRP A 105 6.46 -5.36 5.03
CA TRP A 105 7.07 -4.54 3.98
C TRP A 105 8.35 -5.18 3.45
N ALA A 106 8.63 -4.93 2.19
CA ALA A 106 9.90 -5.27 1.58
C ALA A 106 10.29 -4.22 0.53
N THR A 107 11.56 -4.23 0.13
CA THR A 107 12.11 -3.35 -0.90
C THR A 107 12.58 -4.19 -2.07
N ASP A 108 12.15 -3.83 -3.27
CA ASP A 108 12.53 -4.50 -4.51
C ASP A 108 13.98 -4.13 -4.94
N PRO A 109 14.53 -4.79 -5.99
CA PRO A 109 15.89 -4.50 -6.46
C PRO A 109 16.13 -3.08 -6.96
N GLU A 110 15.06 -2.33 -7.29
CA GLU A 110 15.13 -0.93 -7.76
C GLU A 110 14.97 0.07 -6.59
N GLY A 111 14.86 -0.42 -5.35
CA GLY A 111 14.71 0.40 -4.16
C GLY A 111 13.27 0.86 -3.89
N ASN A 112 12.27 0.26 -4.55
CA ASN A 112 10.87 0.55 -4.26
C ASN A 112 10.42 -0.28 -3.05
N ARG A 113 10.05 0.41 -1.98
CA ARG A 113 9.36 -0.21 -0.85
C ARG A 113 7.93 -0.53 -1.27
N PHE A 114 7.47 -1.73 -1.00
CA PHE A 114 6.09 -2.13 -1.17
C PHE A 114 5.55 -2.73 0.13
N GLU A 115 4.24 -2.71 0.26
CA GLU A 115 3.53 -3.28 1.40
C GLU A 115 2.85 -4.59 0.99
N LEU A 116 2.75 -5.51 1.93
CA LEU A 116 2.05 -6.76 1.81
C LEU A 116 0.93 -6.77 2.85
N TRP A 117 -0.27 -7.16 2.42
CA TRP A 117 -1.42 -7.33 3.30
C TRP A 117 -1.97 -8.74 3.21
N GLN A 118 -2.07 -9.41 4.35
CA GLN A 118 -2.85 -10.64 4.50
C GLN A 118 -4.17 -10.29 5.19
N PRO A 119 -5.31 -10.31 4.47
CA PRO A 119 -6.62 -10.12 5.09
C PRO A 119 -6.94 -11.23 6.10
N LYS A 120 -7.75 -10.88 7.10
CA LYS A 120 -8.33 -11.83 8.07
C LYS A 120 -9.75 -12.22 7.68
#